data_AF-A0A0R1NMD3-F1
#
_entry.id   AF-A0A0R1NMD3-F1
#
_cell.length_a   1.000
_cell.length_b   1.000
_cell.length_c   1.000
_cell.angle_alpha   90.00
_cell.angle_beta   90.00
_cell.angle_gamma   90.00
#
_symmetry.space_group_name_H-M   'P 1'
#
loop_
_entity.id
_entity.type
_entity.pdbx_description
1 polymer ?
#
loop_
_entity_poly.entity_id
_entity_poly.type
_entity_poly.pdbx_seq_one_letter_code
_entity_poly.pdbx_strand_id
1 'polypeptide(L)'
;MSGFVSLVGAGPGNPELLTLLAKRRLVEADVILYDRLVNPALLMETTAETIDVGKLPHHHKYSQYKINDLLVTLANQGKRVVRLKAGDPYVFGRGGEESQFLKANHVDYEVVPGITSAIAGLGAVGIPITHRDFASSFHVITGHRKKTGEELDWPNIAHQEGTLVFLMGMEQLENIVDNLIKNGKDQQTPVAVIQWATHWNQRSVLSDLTHIAEVVTKEQIGSPALIVVGKVAELMKTLQPKPALFGQHILVPYKLQSRLFSQLQDAGASVGFFQRGASRQLDFQLPDLTKPASLLVYDISAYQSFQEKIIAEGADQRHLAGWKIIAKNKVIAQHLKLAGIMADQVGENLSHLKSTTYVIGERHQLAEVTVSELLHPLATYERVPVEQTIDFADYQTIVFPSSLSVTELISSLNQDQLMGVKGLRCLAMGTQVAERCQALGLGNVIRTEPSYQSVLQTLKEAKRVGKISNSHR
;
A
#
# COMPACT_ATOMS: atom_id res chain seq x y z
N MET A 1 30.30 -6.77 11.21
CA MET A 1 29.69 -7.85 10.40
C MET A 1 29.81 -7.44 8.95
N SER A 2 30.05 -8.37 8.03
CA SER A 2 29.92 -8.09 6.59
C SER A 2 28.44 -7.84 6.27
N GLY A 3 28.14 -6.83 5.46
CA GLY A 3 26.79 -6.59 4.97
C GLY A 3 26.40 -7.58 3.89
N PHE A 4 25.15 -7.52 3.46
CA PHE A 4 24.56 -8.50 2.53
C PHE A 4 23.57 -7.81 1.60
N VAL A 5 23.59 -8.16 0.30
CA VAL A 5 22.69 -7.58 -0.69
C VAL A 5 21.67 -8.61 -1.18
N SER A 6 20.37 -8.28 -1.08
CA SER A 6 19.30 -9.07 -1.68
C SER A 6 18.75 -8.34 -2.91
N LEU A 7 18.93 -8.91 -4.10
CA LEU A 7 18.26 -8.44 -5.33
C LEU A 7 16.86 -9.04 -5.38
N VAL A 8 15.83 -8.24 -5.11
CA VAL A 8 14.47 -8.72 -4.85
C VAL A 8 13.50 -8.29 -5.94
N GLY A 9 12.77 -9.25 -6.51
CA GLY A 9 11.67 -8.98 -7.43
C GLY A 9 10.39 -8.56 -6.69
N ALA A 10 9.87 -7.38 -7.03
CA ALA A 10 8.66 -6.79 -6.46
C ALA A 10 7.36 -7.30 -7.10
N GLY A 11 7.45 -8.02 -8.23
CA GLY A 11 6.28 -8.38 -9.02
C GLY A 11 5.81 -7.24 -9.95
N PRO A 12 4.72 -7.44 -10.71
CA PRO A 12 4.33 -6.57 -11.81
C PRO A 12 3.57 -5.30 -11.40
N GLY A 13 3.13 -5.19 -10.14
CA GLY A 13 2.39 -4.01 -9.65
C GLY A 13 1.54 -4.31 -8.42
N ASN A 14 0.72 -5.37 -8.42
CA ASN A 14 -0.07 -5.75 -7.25
C ASN A 14 0.86 -6.20 -6.10
N PRO A 15 0.83 -5.54 -4.92
CA PRO A 15 1.65 -5.91 -3.76
C PRO A 15 1.48 -7.35 -3.28
N GLU A 16 0.32 -7.98 -3.54
CA GLU A 16 0.05 -9.37 -3.16
C GLU A 16 0.75 -10.40 -4.07
N LEU A 17 1.34 -9.96 -5.18
CA LEU A 17 2.18 -10.81 -6.04
C LEU A 17 3.65 -10.84 -5.56
N LEU A 18 3.95 -10.22 -4.42
CA LEU A 18 5.23 -10.33 -3.76
C LEU A 18 5.43 -11.77 -3.25
N THR A 19 6.62 -12.33 -3.45
CA THR A 19 6.94 -13.66 -2.89
C THR A 19 7.13 -13.58 -1.39
N LEU A 20 6.90 -14.70 -0.67
CA LEU A 20 7.08 -14.75 0.79
C LEU A 20 8.52 -14.43 1.21
N LEU A 21 9.51 -14.85 0.42
CA LEU A 21 10.91 -14.54 0.66
C LEU A 21 11.19 -13.04 0.47
N ALA A 22 10.62 -12.43 -0.58
CA ALA A 22 10.75 -10.99 -0.81
C ALA A 22 10.16 -10.18 0.35
N LYS A 23 8.97 -10.57 0.83
CA LYS A 23 8.35 -9.96 2.02
C LYS A 23 9.27 -10.03 3.24
N ARG A 24 9.85 -11.21 3.52
CA ARG A 24 10.78 -11.39 4.64
C ARG A 24 12.01 -10.49 4.51
N ARG A 25 12.59 -10.37 3.31
CA ARG A 25 13.76 -9.52 3.07
C ARG A 25 13.46 -8.03 3.23
N LEU A 26 12.28 -7.57 2.85
CA LEU A 26 11.86 -6.18 3.08
C LEU A 26 11.73 -5.85 4.57
N VAL A 27 11.22 -6.80 5.38
CA VAL A 27 11.10 -6.64 6.84
C VAL A 27 12.48 -6.64 7.51
N GLU A 28 13.41 -7.43 7.01
CA GLU A 28 14.78 -7.55 7.54
C GLU A 28 15.75 -6.51 6.98
N ALA A 29 15.32 -5.61 6.08
CA ALA A 29 16.22 -4.65 5.46
C ALA A 29 16.65 -3.55 6.44
N ASP A 30 17.90 -3.13 6.36
CA ASP A 30 18.34 -1.87 6.98
C ASP A 30 18.17 -0.69 6.00
N VAL A 31 18.31 -0.98 4.70
CA VAL A 31 18.15 0.00 3.61
C VAL A 31 17.54 -0.67 2.36
N ILE A 32 16.61 0.02 1.70
CA ILE A 32 15.90 -0.44 0.50
C ILE A 32 16.14 0.53 -0.65
N LEU A 33 16.80 0.08 -1.71
CA LEU A 33 16.95 0.79 -2.98
C LEU A 33 15.90 0.30 -3.97
N TYR A 34 14.98 1.16 -4.41
CA TYR A 34 13.87 0.77 -5.27
C TYR A 34 13.79 1.57 -6.58
N ASP A 35 13.23 0.94 -7.62
CA ASP A 35 12.99 1.59 -8.92
C ASP A 35 11.61 2.27 -8.97
N ARG A 36 11.47 3.22 -9.89
CA ARG A 36 10.22 3.98 -10.15
C ARG A 36 8.96 3.12 -10.31
N LEU A 37 9.07 1.93 -10.90
CA LEU A 37 7.91 1.07 -11.19
C LEU A 37 7.51 0.16 -10.01
N VAL A 38 8.24 0.21 -8.90
CA VAL A 38 7.86 -0.49 -7.67
C VAL A 38 6.65 0.19 -7.07
N ASN A 39 5.64 -0.59 -6.71
CA ASN A 39 4.45 -0.06 -6.04
C ASN A 39 4.84 0.50 -4.66
N PRO A 40 4.60 1.79 -4.37
CA PRO A 40 4.91 2.41 -3.08
C PRO A 40 4.27 1.70 -1.88
N ALA A 41 3.16 0.98 -2.10
CA ALA A 41 2.50 0.21 -1.05
C ALA A 41 3.40 -0.86 -0.41
N LEU A 42 4.40 -1.36 -1.15
CA LEU A 42 5.39 -2.31 -0.64
C LEU A 42 6.35 -1.70 0.38
N LEU A 43 6.44 -0.37 0.42
CA LEU A 43 7.34 0.37 1.31
C LEU A 43 6.61 0.96 2.52
N MET A 44 5.27 0.94 2.56
CA MET A 44 4.49 1.59 3.62
C MET A 44 4.70 1.00 5.01
N GLU A 45 5.05 -0.29 5.12
CA GLU A 45 5.24 -0.99 6.39
C GLU A 45 6.72 -1.07 6.83
N THR A 46 7.65 -0.53 6.03
CA THR A 46 9.08 -0.65 6.35
C THR A 46 9.56 0.41 7.31
N THR A 47 10.47 0.02 8.21
CA THR A 47 11.24 0.94 9.05
C THR A 47 12.65 1.20 8.50
N ALA A 48 13.00 0.52 7.39
CA ALA A 48 14.28 0.66 6.72
C ALA A 48 14.41 2.05 6.05
N GLU A 49 15.65 2.51 5.90
CA GLU A 49 15.95 3.67 5.05
C GLU A 49 15.54 3.36 3.61
N THR A 50 14.73 4.21 2.95
CA THR A 50 14.31 3.99 1.56
C THR A 50 14.99 4.98 0.62
N ILE A 51 15.53 4.48 -0.49
CA ILE A 51 16.27 5.27 -1.49
C ILE A 51 15.68 5.01 -2.87
N ASP A 52 15.01 6.02 -3.45
CA ASP A 52 14.56 5.98 -4.84
C ASP A 52 15.75 6.12 -5.79
N VAL A 53 16.06 5.04 -6.50
CA VAL A 53 17.10 4.99 -7.55
C VAL A 53 16.51 4.98 -8.96
N GLY A 54 15.20 5.16 -9.08
CA GLY A 54 14.46 5.24 -10.33
C GLY A 54 14.87 6.41 -11.21
N LYS A 55 14.70 6.23 -12.53
CA LYS A 55 14.90 7.29 -13.53
C LYS A 55 13.59 8.05 -13.73
N LEU A 56 13.59 9.36 -13.52
CA LEU A 56 12.56 10.24 -14.09
C LEU A 56 12.81 10.39 -15.60
N PRO A 57 11.76 10.53 -16.43
CA PRO A 57 11.94 10.97 -17.81
C PRO A 57 12.77 12.26 -17.83
N HIS A 58 13.86 12.29 -18.58
CA HIS A 58 14.78 13.44 -18.74
C HIS A 58 15.60 13.89 -17.51
N HIS A 59 15.47 13.25 -16.34
CA HIS A 59 16.33 13.51 -15.17
C HIS A 59 17.00 12.23 -14.66
N HIS A 60 18.29 12.07 -14.99
CA HIS A 60 19.11 10.95 -14.54
C HIS A 60 19.65 11.17 -13.12
N LYS A 61 18.86 10.83 -12.09
CA LYS A 61 19.30 10.94 -10.69
C LYS A 61 20.47 9.98 -10.39
N TYR A 62 20.42 8.75 -10.90
CA TYR A 62 21.50 7.75 -10.79
C TYR A 62 21.76 7.02 -12.12
N SER A 63 23.04 6.85 -12.49
CA SER A 63 23.45 5.92 -13.54
C SER A 63 23.52 4.49 -12.98
N GLN A 64 23.49 3.45 -13.82
CA GLN A 64 23.61 2.07 -13.31
C GLN A 64 24.89 1.87 -12.52
N TYR A 65 26.00 2.46 -12.97
CA TYR A 65 27.26 2.41 -12.25
C TYR A 65 27.13 2.98 -10.83
N LYS A 66 26.44 4.12 -10.67
CA LYS A 66 26.20 4.70 -9.34
C LYS A 66 25.30 3.84 -8.46
N ILE A 67 24.30 3.16 -9.04
CA ILE A 67 23.45 2.22 -8.29
C ILE A 67 24.31 1.06 -7.78
N ASN A 68 25.14 0.48 -8.65
CA ASN A 68 26.01 -0.64 -8.31
C ASN A 68 27.02 -0.25 -7.21
N ASP A 69 27.64 0.93 -7.33
CA ASP A 69 28.58 1.47 -6.35
C ASP A 69 27.90 1.73 -4.99
N LEU A 70 26.68 2.24 -5.01
CA LEU A 70 25.89 2.46 -3.79
C LEU A 70 25.55 1.13 -3.09
N LEU A 71 25.21 0.07 -3.84
CA LEU A 71 24.98 -1.25 -3.26
C LEU A 71 26.22 -1.79 -2.52
N VAL A 72 27.39 -1.69 -3.16
CA VAL A 72 28.66 -2.12 -2.55
C VAL A 72 28.99 -1.26 -1.33
N THR A 73 28.83 0.06 -1.44
CA THR A 73 29.10 0.99 -0.34
C THR A 73 28.26 0.68 0.90
N LEU A 74 26.94 0.48 0.73
CA LEU A 74 26.04 0.19 1.85
C LEU A 74 26.32 -1.20 2.45
N ALA A 75 26.64 -2.21 1.63
CA ALA A 75 27.01 -3.52 2.12
C ALA A 75 28.34 -3.49 2.90
N ASN A 76 29.33 -2.72 2.44
CA ASN A 76 30.60 -2.55 3.15
C ASN A 76 30.46 -1.80 4.49
N GLN A 77 29.36 -1.08 4.70
CA GLN A 77 28.99 -0.51 6.00
C GLN A 77 28.34 -1.54 6.94
N GLY A 78 28.21 -2.81 6.52
CA GLY A 78 27.59 -3.87 7.33
C GLY A 78 26.06 -3.92 7.22
N LYS A 79 25.44 -3.16 6.30
CA LYS A 79 23.98 -3.11 6.15
C LYS A 79 23.43 -4.34 5.42
N ARG A 80 22.21 -4.74 5.76
CA ARG A 80 21.34 -5.61 4.96
C ARG A 80 20.61 -4.75 3.94
N VAL A 81 21.09 -4.82 2.69
CA VAL A 81 20.63 -3.98 1.60
C VAL A 81 19.63 -4.75 0.75
N VAL A 82 18.42 -4.22 0.58
CA VAL A 82 17.48 -4.74 -0.42
C VAL A 82 17.51 -3.86 -1.66
N ARG A 83 17.79 -4.46 -2.81
CA ARG A 83 17.59 -3.86 -4.12
C ARG A 83 16.26 -4.35 -4.68
N LEU A 84 15.20 -3.56 -4.47
CA LEU A 84 13.83 -3.90 -4.88
C LEU A 84 13.58 -3.47 -6.33
N LYS A 85 13.28 -4.43 -7.21
CA LYS A 85 13.17 -4.25 -8.65
C LYS A 85 11.78 -4.65 -9.12
N ALA A 86 11.17 -3.86 -10.00
CA ALA A 86 9.87 -4.20 -10.57
C ALA A 86 9.95 -5.50 -11.39
N GLY A 87 8.92 -6.34 -11.33
CA GLY A 87 8.88 -7.65 -11.96
C GLY A 87 9.87 -8.63 -11.31
N ASP A 88 10.74 -9.20 -12.15
CA ASP A 88 11.79 -10.14 -11.75
C ASP A 88 13.18 -9.51 -11.97
N PRO A 89 14.17 -9.70 -11.06
CA PRO A 89 15.50 -9.12 -11.22
C PRO A 89 16.22 -9.49 -12.52
N TYR A 90 15.96 -10.69 -13.06
CA TYR A 90 16.67 -11.25 -14.21
C TYR A 90 15.88 -11.18 -15.52
N VAL A 91 14.60 -10.81 -15.52
CA VAL A 91 13.83 -10.55 -16.75
C VAL A 91 13.95 -9.08 -17.15
N PHE A 92 14.96 -8.76 -17.95
CA PHE A 92 15.33 -7.39 -18.38
C PHE A 92 15.49 -6.36 -17.23
N GLY A 93 15.63 -6.84 -15.99
CA GLY A 93 15.84 -6.01 -14.81
C GLY A 93 17.29 -5.60 -14.57
N ARG A 94 18.26 -6.16 -15.33
CA ARG A 94 19.72 -5.96 -15.14
C ARG A 94 20.28 -6.52 -13.83
N GLY A 95 19.54 -7.38 -13.12
CA GLY A 95 20.02 -8.02 -11.90
C GLY A 95 21.29 -8.83 -12.12
N GLY A 96 21.51 -9.38 -13.33
CA GLY A 96 22.76 -10.09 -13.67
C GLY A 96 23.99 -9.17 -13.65
N GLU A 97 23.87 -7.96 -14.21
CA GLU A 97 24.94 -6.95 -14.18
C GLU A 97 25.23 -6.49 -12.73
N GLU A 98 24.17 -6.27 -11.94
CA GLU A 98 24.28 -5.93 -10.51
C GLU A 98 24.97 -7.07 -9.74
N SER A 99 24.58 -8.33 -9.97
CA SER A 99 25.18 -9.53 -9.36
C SER A 99 26.66 -9.67 -9.67
N GLN A 100 27.04 -9.50 -10.94
CA GLN A 100 28.44 -9.55 -11.38
C GLN A 100 29.28 -8.47 -10.69
N PHE A 101 28.74 -7.26 -10.57
CA PHE A 101 29.44 -6.15 -9.90
C PHE A 101 29.63 -6.41 -8.40
N LEU A 102 28.60 -6.92 -7.71
CA LEU A 102 28.69 -7.30 -6.29
C LEU A 102 29.76 -8.38 -6.07
N LYS A 103 29.75 -9.42 -6.91
CA LYS A 103 30.73 -10.50 -6.87
C LYS A 103 32.16 -10.00 -7.10
N ALA A 104 32.36 -9.11 -8.07
CA ALA A 104 33.66 -8.53 -8.38
C ALA A 104 34.22 -7.65 -7.24
N ASN A 105 33.34 -7.15 -6.35
CA ASN A 105 33.71 -6.36 -5.18
C ASN A 105 33.64 -7.16 -3.87
N HIS A 106 33.59 -8.50 -3.94
CA HIS A 106 33.56 -9.40 -2.78
C HIS A 106 32.40 -9.13 -1.79
N VAL A 107 31.25 -8.70 -2.31
CA VAL A 107 30.02 -8.53 -1.52
C VAL A 107 29.14 -9.76 -1.67
N ASP A 108 28.75 -10.38 -0.55
CA ASP A 108 27.81 -11.49 -0.53
C ASP A 108 26.40 -11.02 -0.93
N TYR A 109 25.73 -11.82 -1.75
CA TYR A 109 24.39 -11.49 -2.24
C TYR A 109 23.51 -12.72 -2.49
N GLU A 110 22.21 -12.48 -2.54
CA GLU A 110 21.22 -13.43 -3.08
C GLU A 110 20.33 -12.74 -4.12
N VAL A 111 19.68 -13.57 -4.94
CA VAL A 111 18.61 -13.11 -5.83
C VAL A 111 17.31 -13.79 -5.41
N VAL A 112 16.31 -12.96 -5.08
CA VAL A 112 14.97 -13.40 -4.74
C VAL A 112 14.08 -13.17 -5.97
N PRO A 113 13.64 -14.25 -6.65
CA PRO A 113 12.83 -14.13 -7.85
C PRO A 113 11.52 -13.40 -7.58
N GLY A 114 11.05 -12.68 -8.60
CA GLY A 114 9.76 -12.01 -8.61
C GLY A 114 8.85 -12.56 -9.71
N ILE A 115 7.57 -12.25 -9.61
CA ILE A 115 6.63 -12.61 -10.67
C ILE A 115 6.80 -11.62 -11.82
N THR A 116 7.23 -12.10 -12.99
CA THR A 116 7.43 -11.22 -14.17
C THR A 116 6.09 -10.74 -14.77
N SER A 117 6.08 -9.50 -15.24
CA SER A 117 4.94 -8.94 -15.98
C SER A 117 4.66 -9.68 -17.28
N ALA A 118 5.68 -10.30 -17.89
CA ALA A 118 5.52 -11.10 -19.12
C ALA A 118 4.59 -12.32 -18.94
N ILE A 119 4.31 -12.75 -17.70
CA ILE A 119 3.40 -13.85 -17.40
C ILE A 119 2.18 -13.32 -16.63
N ALA A 120 2.40 -12.74 -15.45
CA ALA A 120 1.30 -12.31 -14.59
C ALA A 120 0.53 -11.12 -15.17
N GLY A 121 1.18 -10.26 -15.96
CA GLY A 121 0.51 -9.13 -16.59
C GLY A 121 -0.52 -9.57 -17.63
N LEU A 122 -0.24 -10.66 -18.36
CA LEU A 122 -1.17 -11.27 -19.30
C LEU A 122 -2.35 -11.92 -18.56
N GLY A 123 -2.05 -12.67 -17.48
CA GLY A 123 -3.07 -13.29 -16.64
C GLY A 123 -4.07 -12.29 -16.04
N ALA A 124 -3.60 -11.07 -15.73
CA ALA A 124 -4.43 -9.99 -15.19
C ALA A 124 -5.53 -9.50 -16.16
N VAL A 125 -5.41 -9.82 -17.45
CA VAL A 125 -6.42 -9.53 -18.48
C VAL A 125 -6.98 -10.81 -19.11
N GLY A 126 -6.76 -11.98 -18.52
CA GLY A 126 -7.29 -13.24 -19.03
C GLY A 126 -6.55 -13.79 -20.25
N ILE A 127 -5.32 -13.35 -20.50
CA ILE A 127 -4.48 -13.93 -21.54
C ILE A 127 -3.57 -14.97 -20.87
N PRO A 128 -3.71 -16.27 -21.16
CA PRO A 128 -2.73 -17.25 -20.72
C PRO A 128 -1.46 -17.12 -21.58
N ILE A 129 -0.27 -17.24 -20.96
CA ILE A 129 1.00 -17.14 -21.72
C ILE A 129 1.15 -18.29 -22.74
N THR A 130 0.60 -19.47 -22.41
CA THR A 130 0.56 -20.67 -23.24
C THR A 130 -0.85 -21.25 -23.24
N HIS A 131 -1.25 -21.91 -24.33
CA HIS A 131 -2.52 -22.63 -24.41
C HIS A 131 -2.38 -23.79 -25.38
N ARG A 132 -2.89 -24.98 -25.03
CA ARG A 132 -2.66 -26.22 -25.80
C ARG A 132 -2.97 -26.08 -27.29
N ASP A 133 -4.05 -25.37 -27.61
CA ASP A 133 -4.53 -25.21 -28.99
C ASP A 133 -3.94 -23.98 -29.71
N PHE A 134 -3.25 -23.08 -28.99
CA PHE A 134 -2.81 -21.78 -29.54
C PHE A 134 -1.31 -21.52 -29.45
N ALA A 135 -0.64 -21.96 -28.39
CA ALA A 135 0.77 -21.66 -28.12
C ALA A 135 1.41 -22.71 -27.19
N SER A 136 2.33 -23.50 -27.73
CA SER A 136 3.20 -24.44 -27.00
C SER A 136 4.52 -23.81 -26.54
N SER A 137 4.85 -22.62 -27.01
CA SER A 137 6.04 -21.83 -26.70
C SER A 137 5.68 -20.37 -26.45
N PHE A 138 6.59 -19.63 -25.83
CA PHE A 138 6.51 -18.18 -25.74
C PHE A 138 7.91 -17.55 -25.76
N HIS A 139 7.99 -16.30 -26.20
CA HIS A 139 9.24 -15.56 -26.37
C HIS A 139 9.10 -14.19 -25.72
N VAL A 140 10.04 -13.85 -24.82
CA VAL A 140 10.07 -12.56 -24.14
C VAL A 140 11.16 -11.71 -24.76
N ILE A 141 10.77 -10.60 -25.37
CA ILE A 141 11.64 -9.76 -26.21
C ILE A 141 11.63 -8.33 -25.64
N THR A 142 12.76 -7.63 -25.71
CA THR A 142 12.80 -6.20 -25.36
C THR A 142 12.68 -5.35 -26.63
N GLY A 143 11.77 -4.37 -26.62
CA GLY A 143 11.66 -3.39 -27.70
C GLY A 143 12.67 -2.24 -27.60
N HIS A 144 13.30 -2.05 -26.44
CA HIS A 144 14.30 -0.99 -26.23
C HIS A 144 15.71 -1.50 -26.57
N ARG A 145 16.37 -0.84 -27.52
CA ARG A 145 17.72 -1.21 -27.97
C ARG A 145 18.80 -0.61 -27.05
N LYS A 146 19.93 -1.32 -26.87
CA LYS A 146 21.19 -0.64 -26.55
C LYS A 146 21.55 0.25 -27.75
N LYS A 147 21.94 1.51 -27.51
CA LYS A 147 22.31 2.49 -28.57
C LYS A 147 23.40 2.02 -29.56
N THR A 148 24.06 0.91 -29.28
CA THR A 148 25.17 0.34 -30.07
C THR A 148 24.94 -1.13 -30.49
N GLY A 149 23.72 -1.66 -30.34
CA GLY A 149 23.42 -3.07 -30.62
C GLY A 149 22.96 -3.34 -32.05
N GLU A 150 23.16 -4.59 -32.49
CA GLU A 150 22.56 -5.14 -33.72
C GLU A 150 21.03 -5.06 -33.68
N GLU A 151 20.40 -4.98 -34.86
CA GLU A 151 18.95 -5.03 -34.94
C GLU A 151 18.41 -6.37 -34.40
N LEU A 152 17.14 -6.36 -33.95
CA LEU A 152 16.46 -7.62 -33.66
C LEU A 152 16.39 -8.45 -34.95
N ASP A 153 16.59 -9.76 -34.82
CA ASP A 153 16.42 -10.70 -35.93
C ASP A 153 14.92 -10.86 -36.27
N TRP A 154 14.38 -9.86 -36.96
CA TRP A 154 12.98 -9.81 -37.36
C TRP A 154 12.55 -10.97 -38.25
N PRO A 155 13.36 -11.42 -39.23
CA PRO A 155 13.07 -12.65 -39.95
C PRO A 155 12.83 -13.82 -38.99
N ASN A 156 13.70 -14.05 -38.02
CA ASN A 156 13.50 -15.13 -37.05
C ASN A 156 12.27 -14.89 -36.16
N ILE A 157 12.13 -13.70 -35.57
CA ILE A 157 11.03 -13.36 -34.63
C ILE A 157 9.65 -13.51 -35.29
N ALA A 158 9.49 -13.07 -36.54
CA ALA A 158 8.22 -13.19 -37.25
C ALA A 158 7.81 -14.67 -37.44
N HIS A 159 8.77 -15.55 -37.70
CA HIS A 159 8.51 -16.98 -37.92
C HIS A 159 8.40 -17.80 -36.62
N GLN A 160 8.69 -17.22 -35.45
CA GLN A 160 8.50 -17.93 -34.18
C GLN A 160 7.01 -18.27 -33.96
N GLU A 161 6.75 -19.53 -33.64
CA GLU A 161 5.45 -20.01 -33.19
C GLU A 161 5.19 -19.64 -31.73
N GLY A 162 3.92 -19.69 -31.31
CA GLY A 162 3.51 -19.42 -29.93
C GLY A 162 3.27 -17.93 -29.64
N THR A 163 3.51 -17.53 -28.39
CA THR A 163 3.20 -16.17 -27.90
C THR A 163 4.45 -15.28 -27.88
N LEU A 164 4.43 -14.15 -28.59
CA LEU A 164 5.49 -13.14 -28.48
C LEU A 164 5.08 -12.07 -27.47
N VAL A 165 5.94 -11.79 -26.50
CA VAL A 165 5.73 -10.77 -25.47
C VAL A 165 6.85 -9.74 -25.55
N PHE A 166 6.53 -8.53 -26.01
CA PHE A 166 7.48 -7.42 -26.03
C PHE A 166 7.34 -6.58 -24.76
N LEU A 167 8.47 -6.43 -24.06
CA LEU A 167 8.67 -5.54 -22.92
C LEU A 167 9.35 -4.26 -23.41
N MET A 168 8.99 -3.10 -22.83
CA MET A 168 9.59 -1.81 -23.17
C MET A 168 9.49 -1.47 -24.68
N GLY A 169 8.41 -1.90 -25.33
CA GLY A 169 8.23 -1.74 -26.78
C GLY A 169 7.31 -0.61 -27.22
N MET A 170 6.65 0.10 -26.30
CA MET A 170 5.58 1.06 -26.66
C MET A 170 6.04 2.19 -27.58
N GLU A 171 7.21 2.78 -27.34
CA GLU A 171 7.78 3.80 -28.23
C GLU A 171 8.18 3.26 -29.61
N GLN A 172 8.21 1.94 -29.77
CA GLN A 172 8.59 1.23 -30.99
C GLN A 172 7.43 0.38 -31.53
N LEU A 173 6.19 0.59 -31.09
CA LEU A 173 5.06 -0.27 -31.43
C LEU A 173 4.86 -0.36 -32.95
N GLU A 174 4.84 0.77 -33.65
CA GLU A 174 4.72 0.80 -35.12
C GLU A 174 5.86 0.02 -35.80
N ASN A 175 7.10 0.24 -35.37
CA ASN A 175 8.27 -0.46 -35.90
C ASN A 175 8.22 -1.98 -35.63
N ILE A 176 7.72 -2.41 -34.46
CA ILE A 176 7.52 -3.82 -34.13
C ILE A 176 6.49 -4.44 -35.09
N VAL A 177 5.35 -3.78 -35.28
CA VAL A 177 4.27 -4.22 -36.16
C VAL A 177 4.74 -4.33 -37.60
N ASP A 178 5.37 -3.28 -38.12
CA ASP A 178 5.86 -3.21 -39.50
C ASP A 178 6.86 -4.32 -39.80
N ASN A 179 7.81 -4.55 -38.90
CA ASN A 179 8.79 -5.61 -39.08
C ASN A 179 8.18 -7.00 -38.99
N LEU A 180 7.20 -7.24 -38.11
CA LEU A 180 6.52 -8.53 -38.06
C LEU A 180 5.79 -8.81 -39.37
N ILE A 181 5.02 -7.84 -39.88
CA ILE A 181 4.26 -7.98 -41.14
C ILE A 181 5.22 -8.14 -42.33
N LYS A 182 6.24 -7.28 -42.43
CA LYS A 182 7.23 -7.32 -43.52
C LYS A 182 7.97 -8.65 -43.60
N ASN A 183 8.16 -9.32 -42.48
CA ASN A 183 8.84 -10.61 -42.40
C ASN A 183 7.87 -11.81 -42.37
N GLY A 184 6.60 -11.60 -42.76
CA GLY A 184 5.66 -12.70 -43.04
C GLY A 184 4.72 -13.10 -41.91
N LYS A 185 4.66 -12.35 -40.79
CA LYS A 185 3.60 -12.55 -39.79
C LYS A 185 2.26 -12.14 -40.40
N ASP A 186 1.23 -12.96 -40.20
CA ASP A 186 -0.13 -12.66 -40.69
C ASP A 186 -0.65 -11.35 -40.07
N GLN A 187 -1.08 -10.43 -40.92
CA GLN A 187 -1.67 -9.14 -40.59
C GLN A 187 -2.86 -9.24 -39.62
N GLN A 188 -3.61 -10.35 -39.68
CA GLN A 188 -4.75 -10.60 -38.80
C GLN A 188 -4.34 -11.21 -37.45
N THR A 189 -3.04 -11.40 -37.19
CA THR A 189 -2.57 -11.97 -35.91
C THR A 189 -3.04 -11.09 -34.75
N PRO A 190 -3.73 -11.66 -33.76
CA PRO A 190 -4.22 -10.91 -32.61
C PRO A 190 -3.07 -10.30 -31.79
N VAL A 191 -3.28 -9.05 -31.36
CA VAL A 191 -2.36 -8.29 -30.50
C VAL A 191 -3.12 -7.66 -29.35
N ALA A 192 -2.65 -7.92 -28.13
CA ALA A 192 -3.09 -7.18 -26.95
C ALA A 192 -1.99 -6.24 -26.46
N VAL A 193 -2.36 -5.02 -26.07
CA VAL A 193 -1.46 -4.09 -25.37
C VAL A 193 -2.02 -3.84 -23.97
N ILE A 194 -1.19 -4.08 -22.95
CA ILE A 194 -1.58 -4.07 -21.54
C ILE A 194 -0.72 -3.06 -20.79
N GLN A 195 -1.29 -1.92 -20.45
CA GLN A 195 -0.64 -0.87 -19.66
C GLN A 195 -0.90 -1.09 -18.17
N TRP A 196 0.13 -0.85 -17.35
CA TRP A 196 0.03 -0.92 -15.89
C TRP A 196 -0.57 -2.25 -15.39
N ALA A 197 -0.15 -3.37 -15.97
CA ALA A 197 -0.73 -4.67 -15.65
C ALA A 197 -0.69 -4.97 -14.13
N THR A 198 -1.77 -5.54 -13.58
CA THR A 198 -2.02 -5.79 -12.14
C THR A 198 -2.15 -4.55 -11.25
N HIS A 199 -1.95 -3.35 -11.79
CA HIS A 199 -2.13 -2.09 -11.07
C HIS A 199 -3.59 -1.61 -11.16
N TRP A 200 -3.99 -0.67 -10.30
CA TRP A 200 -5.33 -0.09 -10.38
C TRP A 200 -5.56 0.72 -11.67
N ASN A 201 -4.50 1.34 -12.21
CA ASN A 201 -4.50 2.01 -13.52
C ASN A 201 -4.39 1.05 -14.72
N GLN A 202 -4.63 -0.25 -14.54
CA GLN A 202 -4.52 -1.20 -15.64
C GLN A 202 -5.51 -0.86 -16.76
N ARG A 203 -4.98 -0.74 -17.97
CA ARG A 203 -5.74 -0.54 -19.21
C ARG A 203 -5.27 -1.56 -20.24
N SER A 204 -6.18 -2.02 -21.09
CA SER A 204 -5.85 -3.01 -22.10
C SER A 204 -6.68 -2.83 -23.35
N VAL A 205 -6.06 -3.01 -24.51
CA VAL A 205 -6.72 -3.05 -25.82
C VAL A 205 -6.40 -4.36 -26.53
N LEU A 206 -7.32 -4.78 -27.41
CA LEU A 206 -7.17 -5.90 -28.31
C LEU A 206 -7.41 -5.42 -29.74
N SER A 207 -6.54 -5.81 -30.65
CA SER A 207 -6.76 -5.64 -32.09
C SER A 207 -5.98 -6.73 -32.84
N ASP A 208 -5.80 -6.55 -34.13
CA ASP A 208 -4.86 -7.31 -34.95
C ASP A 208 -3.57 -6.50 -35.21
N LEU A 209 -2.56 -7.12 -35.84
CA LEU A 209 -1.30 -6.45 -36.15
C LEU A 209 -1.52 -5.20 -37.01
N THR A 210 -2.41 -5.25 -38.00
CA THR A 210 -2.67 -4.11 -38.89
C THR A 210 -3.16 -2.87 -38.15
N HIS A 211 -4.03 -3.04 -37.15
CA HIS A 211 -4.75 -1.91 -36.54
C HIS A 211 -4.29 -1.55 -35.12
N ILE A 212 -3.44 -2.36 -34.46
CA ILE A 212 -3.13 -2.16 -33.04
C ILE A 212 -2.50 -0.79 -32.73
N ALA A 213 -1.65 -0.25 -33.61
CA ALA A 213 -1.01 1.04 -33.40
C ALA A 213 -2.04 2.20 -33.39
N GLU A 214 -3.03 2.14 -34.28
CA GLU A 214 -4.12 3.12 -34.34
C GLU A 214 -5.00 3.02 -33.09
N VAL A 215 -5.33 1.80 -32.66
CA VAL A 215 -6.13 1.56 -31.45
C VAL A 215 -5.40 2.09 -30.21
N VAL A 216 -4.10 1.82 -30.07
CA VAL A 216 -3.28 2.33 -28.97
C VAL A 216 -3.26 3.85 -28.94
N THR A 217 -3.13 4.49 -30.10
CA THR A 217 -3.11 5.96 -30.22
C THR A 217 -4.46 6.55 -29.85
N LYS A 218 -5.55 5.99 -30.40
CA LYS A 218 -6.93 6.43 -30.13
C LYS A 218 -7.28 6.29 -28.65
N GLU A 219 -6.91 5.17 -28.04
CA GLU A 219 -7.15 4.90 -26.63
C GLU A 219 -6.07 5.52 -25.73
N GLN A 220 -5.08 6.24 -26.26
CA GLN A 220 -4.03 6.90 -25.48
C GLN A 220 -3.32 5.94 -24.50
N ILE A 221 -2.99 4.74 -24.97
CA ILE A 221 -2.26 3.77 -24.15
C ILE A 221 -0.76 4.06 -24.24
N GLY A 222 -0.12 4.20 -23.08
CA GLY A 222 1.28 4.57 -22.97
C GLY A 222 2.12 3.58 -22.16
N SER A 223 3.38 3.92 -21.94
CA SER A 223 4.28 3.17 -21.06
C SER A 223 3.92 3.31 -19.57
N PRO A 224 4.24 2.32 -18.72
CA PRO A 224 4.76 0.99 -19.05
C PRO A 224 3.65 0.07 -19.58
N ALA A 225 3.90 -0.61 -20.69
CA ALA A 225 2.98 -1.58 -21.26
C ALA A 225 3.67 -2.84 -21.82
N LEU A 226 2.90 -3.91 -21.89
CA LEU A 226 3.23 -5.17 -22.55
C LEU A 226 2.57 -5.19 -23.92
N ILE A 227 3.27 -5.66 -24.95
CA ILE A 227 2.68 -5.95 -26.26
C ILE A 227 2.73 -7.46 -26.45
N VAL A 228 1.57 -8.08 -26.64
CA VAL A 228 1.40 -9.53 -26.68
C VAL A 228 0.85 -9.89 -28.05
N VAL A 229 1.65 -10.57 -28.86
CA VAL A 229 1.29 -10.99 -30.23
C VAL A 229 1.10 -12.49 -30.25
N GLY A 230 -0.06 -12.95 -30.72
CA GLY A 230 -0.38 -14.36 -30.88
C GLY A 230 -1.83 -14.69 -30.55
N LYS A 231 -2.28 -15.87 -30.99
CA LYS A 231 -3.68 -16.31 -30.88
C LYS A 231 -4.24 -16.28 -29.45
N VAL A 232 -3.39 -16.48 -28.43
CA VAL A 232 -3.81 -16.39 -27.02
C VAL A 232 -4.39 -15.03 -26.63
N ALA A 233 -4.06 -13.95 -27.35
CA ALA A 233 -4.59 -12.62 -27.07
C ALA A 233 -6.12 -12.54 -27.27
N GLU A 234 -6.70 -13.38 -28.14
CA GLU A 234 -8.16 -13.44 -28.35
C GLU A 234 -8.91 -13.87 -27.10
N LEU A 235 -8.28 -14.70 -26.25
CA LEU A 235 -8.87 -15.20 -25.02
C LEU A 235 -9.17 -14.10 -24.01
N MET A 236 -8.56 -12.92 -24.15
CA MET A 236 -8.95 -11.74 -23.35
C MET A 236 -10.46 -11.45 -23.46
N LYS A 237 -11.10 -11.70 -24.61
CA LYS A 237 -12.53 -11.45 -24.80
C LYS A 237 -13.41 -12.30 -23.86
N THR A 238 -12.94 -13.51 -23.51
CA THR A 238 -13.74 -14.51 -22.79
C THR A 238 -13.26 -14.76 -21.36
N LEU A 239 -11.96 -14.63 -21.11
CA LEU A 239 -11.32 -15.01 -19.84
C LEU A 239 -10.97 -13.82 -18.95
N GLN A 240 -11.15 -12.57 -19.40
CA GLN A 240 -10.77 -11.39 -18.61
C GLN A 240 -11.48 -11.38 -17.25
N PRO A 241 -10.73 -11.41 -16.12
CA PRO A 241 -11.32 -11.31 -14.79
C PRO A 241 -12.07 -9.99 -14.61
N LYS A 242 -13.20 -10.01 -13.89
CA LYS A 242 -14.01 -8.81 -13.61
C LYS A 242 -14.20 -8.61 -12.10
N PRO A 243 -13.13 -8.26 -11.36
CA PRO A 243 -13.27 -7.95 -9.93
C PRO A 243 -14.23 -6.78 -9.73
N ALA A 244 -15.07 -6.87 -8.69
CA ALA A 244 -16.11 -5.87 -8.45
C ALA A 244 -15.52 -4.47 -8.28
N LEU A 245 -14.36 -4.34 -7.63
CA LEU A 245 -13.67 -3.08 -7.36
C LEU A 245 -12.39 -2.88 -8.18
N PHE A 246 -12.20 -3.61 -9.29
CA PHE A 246 -11.10 -3.34 -10.21
C PHE A 246 -11.07 -1.86 -10.65
N GLY A 247 -9.90 -1.24 -10.72
CA GLY A 247 -9.76 0.18 -11.06
C GLY A 247 -10.00 1.15 -9.90
N GLN A 248 -10.33 0.65 -8.70
CA GLN A 248 -10.51 1.46 -7.51
C GLN A 248 -9.21 1.61 -6.74
N HIS A 249 -8.78 2.84 -6.48
CA HIS A 249 -7.70 3.12 -5.54
C HIS A 249 -8.24 3.76 -4.27
N ILE A 250 -8.15 3.03 -3.16
CA ILE A 250 -8.83 3.34 -1.92
C ILE A 250 -7.81 3.56 -0.80
N LEU A 251 -7.92 4.67 -0.11
CA LEU A 251 -7.09 5.02 1.03
C LEU A 251 -7.81 4.64 2.34
N VAL A 252 -7.15 3.91 3.22
CA VAL A 252 -7.70 3.50 4.54
C VAL A 252 -6.69 3.76 5.66
N PRO A 253 -7.10 3.92 6.93
CA PRO A 253 -6.13 4.05 8.00
C PRO A 253 -5.33 2.76 8.17
N TYR A 254 -4.03 2.91 8.40
CA TYR A 254 -3.15 1.79 8.70
C TYR A 254 -3.61 1.06 9.97
N LYS A 255 -3.69 -0.26 9.86
CA LYS A 255 -3.94 -1.17 10.98
C LYS A 255 -3.38 -2.53 10.65
N LEU A 256 -2.53 -3.06 11.54
CA LEU A 256 -2.02 -4.42 11.43
C LEU A 256 -3.20 -5.41 11.33
N GLN A 257 -3.14 -6.32 10.34
CA GLN A 257 -4.20 -7.31 10.08
C GLN A 257 -5.60 -6.68 9.89
N SER A 258 -5.68 -5.62 9.09
CA SER A 258 -6.96 -4.97 8.76
C SER A 258 -7.85 -5.89 7.92
N ARG A 259 -9.00 -6.31 8.47
CA ARG A 259 -10.05 -7.04 7.71
C ARG A 259 -10.67 -6.19 6.61
N LEU A 260 -10.76 -4.87 6.81
CA LEU A 260 -11.26 -3.96 5.78
C LEU A 260 -10.33 -3.96 4.57
N PHE A 261 -9.03 -3.91 4.81
CA PHE A 261 -8.01 -3.98 3.76
C PHE A 261 -8.13 -5.27 2.96
N SER A 262 -8.12 -6.44 3.63
CA SER A 262 -8.19 -7.73 2.94
C SER A 262 -9.48 -7.84 2.12
N GLN A 263 -10.63 -7.44 2.67
CA GLN A 263 -11.90 -7.49 1.93
C GLN A 263 -11.95 -6.57 0.72
N LEU A 264 -11.32 -5.39 0.78
CA LEU A 264 -11.24 -4.48 -0.37
C LEU A 264 -10.33 -5.06 -1.46
N GLN A 265 -9.19 -5.64 -1.09
CA GLN A 265 -8.27 -6.32 -2.02
C GLN A 265 -8.89 -7.56 -2.65
N ASP A 266 -9.57 -8.41 -1.86
CA ASP A 266 -10.31 -9.59 -2.35
C ASP A 266 -11.36 -9.18 -3.40
N ALA A 267 -11.95 -7.99 -3.26
CA ALA A 267 -12.88 -7.43 -4.23
C ALA A 267 -12.20 -6.80 -5.46
N GLY A 268 -10.87 -6.72 -5.48
CA GLY A 268 -10.02 -6.24 -6.57
C GLY A 268 -9.65 -4.75 -6.52
N ALA A 269 -9.82 -4.08 -5.37
CA ALA A 269 -9.33 -2.72 -5.19
C ALA A 269 -7.82 -2.69 -4.93
N SER A 270 -7.13 -1.65 -5.40
CA SER A 270 -5.85 -1.26 -4.83
C SER A 270 -6.12 -0.49 -3.54
N VAL A 271 -5.35 -0.78 -2.50
CA VAL A 271 -5.57 -0.18 -1.18
C VAL A 271 -4.26 0.40 -0.67
N GLY A 272 -4.26 1.72 -0.45
CA GLY A 272 -3.18 2.43 0.21
C GLY A 272 -3.52 2.73 1.67
N PHE A 273 -2.51 3.19 2.42
CA PHE A 273 -2.67 3.52 3.82
C PHE A 273 -2.26 4.94 4.16
N PHE A 274 -2.92 5.50 5.17
CA PHE A 274 -2.39 6.63 5.92
C PHE A 274 -2.07 6.19 7.35
N GLN A 275 -0.98 6.73 7.89
CA GLN A 275 -0.56 6.50 9.25
C GLN A 275 -1.54 7.14 10.23
N ARG A 276 -1.78 6.43 11.32
CA ARG A 276 -2.51 6.96 12.47
C ARG A 276 -1.54 7.67 13.40
N GLY A 277 -2.06 8.57 14.25
CA GLY A 277 -1.25 9.25 15.25
C GLY A 277 -0.49 8.25 16.13
N ALA A 278 0.79 8.54 16.36
CA ALA A 278 1.62 7.75 17.26
C ALA A 278 1.27 8.09 18.71
N SER A 279 1.25 7.08 19.57
CA SER A 279 1.07 7.30 21.01
C SER A 279 2.41 7.70 21.61
N ARG A 280 2.47 8.90 22.20
CA ARG A 280 3.59 9.34 23.04
C ARG A 280 3.14 9.31 24.49
N GLN A 281 3.77 8.47 25.29
CA GLN A 281 3.53 8.49 26.73
C GLN A 281 3.93 9.85 27.29
N LEU A 282 3.11 10.33 28.21
CA LEU A 282 3.40 11.54 28.95
C LEU A 282 4.07 11.16 30.25
N ASP A 283 4.96 12.02 30.71
CA ASP A 283 5.35 11.95 32.11
C ASP A 283 4.25 12.58 32.95
N PHE A 284 3.73 11.80 33.89
CA PHE A 284 2.71 12.22 34.84
C PHE A 284 3.07 11.66 36.21
N GLN A 285 2.61 12.34 37.26
CA GLN A 285 2.80 11.90 38.63
C GLN A 285 1.67 10.94 39.01
N LEU A 286 2.02 9.80 39.59
CA LEU A 286 1.01 8.92 40.15
C LEU A 286 0.35 9.57 41.37
N PRO A 287 -0.97 9.39 41.54
CA PRO A 287 -1.61 9.74 42.79
C PRO A 287 -1.11 8.82 43.92
N ASP A 288 -1.30 9.26 45.16
CA ASP A 288 -1.00 8.44 46.33
C ASP A 288 -1.92 7.21 46.37
N LEU A 289 -1.42 6.09 45.83
CA LEU A 289 -2.18 4.84 45.69
C LEU A 289 -2.60 4.24 47.04
N THR A 290 -1.99 4.65 48.15
CA THR A 290 -2.36 4.18 49.49
C THR A 290 -3.69 4.76 49.98
N LYS A 291 -4.18 5.84 49.36
CA LYS A 291 -5.44 6.50 49.73
C LYS A 291 -6.58 6.02 48.83
N PRO A 292 -7.73 5.62 49.39
CA PRO A 292 -8.87 5.20 48.59
C PRO A 292 -9.36 6.33 47.67
N ALA A 293 -9.45 6.04 46.38
CA ALA A 293 -9.99 6.96 45.38
C ALA A 293 -10.70 6.17 44.26
N SER A 294 -11.24 6.88 43.28
CA SER A 294 -11.78 6.27 42.07
C SER A 294 -10.84 6.51 40.88
N LEU A 295 -10.71 5.52 40.00
CA LEU A 295 -9.99 5.64 38.72
C LEU A 295 -10.99 5.47 37.58
N LEU A 296 -11.24 6.54 36.84
CA LEU A 296 -12.06 6.52 35.63
C LEU A 296 -11.16 6.38 34.39
N VAL A 297 -11.37 5.29 33.65
CA VAL A 297 -10.59 4.92 32.48
C VAL A 297 -11.33 5.31 31.20
N TYR A 298 -10.82 6.30 30.48
CA TYR A 298 -11.40 6.75 29.21
C TYR A 298 -11.06 5.86 28.02
N ASP A 299 -9.89 5.24 28.01
CA ASP A 299 -9.49 4.30 26.98
C ASP A 299 -8.42 3.32 27.51
N ILE A 300 -8.19 2.24 26.76
CA ILE A 300 -7.29 1.16 27.20
C ILE A 300 -5.80 1.55 27.12
N SER A 301 -5.42 2.44 26.20
CA SER A 301 -4.03 2.91 26.06
C SER A 301 -3.63 3.78 27.24
N ALA A 302 -4.59 4.55 27.78
CA ALA A 302 -4.39 5.30 29.01
C ALA A 302 -4.14 4.37 30.21
N TYR A 303 -4.92 3.30 30.33
CA TYR A 303 -4.75 2.31 31.39
C TYR A 303 -3.42 1.54 31.27
N GLN A 304 -3.01 1.17 30.05
CA GLN A 304 -1.70 0.54 29.82
C GLN A 304 -0.55 1.47 30.24
N SER A 305 -0.59 2.75 29.83
CA SER A 305 0.43 3.74 30.21
C SER A 305 0.44 3.97 31.74
N PHE A 306 -0.74 3.99 32.37
CA PHE A 306 -0.88 4.05 33.83
C PHE A 306 -0.25 2.83 34.52
N GLN A 307 -0.51 1.62 34.03
CA GLN A 307 0.05 0.40 34.57
C GLN A 307 1.58 0.35 34.43
N GLU A 308 2.12 0.74 33.27
CA GLU A 308 3.56 0.83 33.04
C GLU A 308 4.23 1.82 34.01
N LYS A 309 3.61 2.97 34.27
CA LYS A 309 4.09 3.95 35.25
C LYS A 309 4.08 3.39 36.68
N ILE A 310 2.99 2.72 37.09
CA ILE A 310 2.89 2.05 38.40
C ILE A 310 4.05 1.06 38.59
N ILE A 311 4.31 0.23 37.58
CA ILE A 311 5.38 -0.76 37.61
C ILE A 311 6.75 -0.09 37.67
N ALA A 312 6.96 0.97 36.88
CA ALA A 312 8.20 1.73 36.88
C ALA A 312 8.51 2.40 38.24
N GLU A 313 7.49 2.75 39.01
CA GLU A 313 7.62 3.30 40.37
C GLU A 313 7.67 2.20 41.47
N GLY A 314 7.78 0.92 41.08
CA GLY A 314 7.93 -0.21 42.01
C GLY A 314 6.63 -0.67 42.67
N ALA A 315 5.48 -0.21 42.18
CA ALA A 315 4.17 -0.66 42.59
C ALA A 315 3.55 -1.60 41.53
N ASP A 316 2.37 -2.13 41.83
CA ASP A 316 1.57 -2.88 40.85
C ASP A 316 0.08 -2.70 41.13
N GLN A 317 -0.77 -3.36 40.33
CA GLN A 317 -2.22 -3.28 40.44
C GLN A 317 -2.80 -3.64 41.82
N ARG A 318 -2.07 -4.36 42.69
CA ARG A 318 -2.52 -4.63 44.06
C ARG A 318 -2.62 -3.36 44.89
N HIS A 319 -1.90 -2.30 44.53
CA HIS A 319 -1.98 -1.00 45.17
C HIS A 319 -3.26 -0.24 44.81
N LEU A 320 -4.04 -0.73 43.85
CA LEU A 320 -5.40 -0.26 43.58
C LEU A 320 -6.45 -0.99 44.45
N ALA A 321 -6.03 -1.84 45.40
CA ALA A 321 -6.96 -2.46 46.35
C ALA A 321 -7.66 -1.38 47.18
N GLY A 322 -9.00 -1.35 47.12
CA GLY A 322 -9.82 -0.33 47.77
C GLY A 322 -10.11 0.90 46.90
N TRP A 323 -9.51 0.98 45.70
CA TRP A 323 -9.93 1.95 44.68
C TRP A 323 -11.17 1.45 43.94
N LYS A 324 -12.03 2.39 43.53
CA LYS A 324 -13.15 2.09 42.63
C LYS A 324 -12.72 2.27 41.17
N ILE A 325 -12.84 1.24 40.36
CA ILE A 325 -12.49 1.27 38.95
C ILE A 325 -13.74 1.53 38.12
N ILE A 326 -13.72 2.61 37.34
CA ILE A 326 -14.83 3.01 36.48
C ILE A 326 -14.38 2.93 35.03
N ALA A 327 -15.09 2.16 34.20
CA ALA A 327 -14.85 2.11 32.77
C ALA A 327 -15.79 3.07 32.04
N LYS A 328 -15.28 3.92 31.14
CA LYS A 328 -16.10 4.84 30.36
C LYS A 328 -17.22 4.13 29.56
N ASN A 329 -16.97 2.92 29.06
CA ASN A 329 -17.97 2.13 28.34
C ASN A 329 -17.73 0.61 28.47
N LYS A 330 -18.67 -0.19 27.95
CA LYS A 330 -18.64 -1.66 28.03
C LYS A 330 -17.41 -2.27 27.35
N VAL A 331 -16.91 -1.65 26.28
CA VAL A 331 -15.72 -2.13 25.56
C VAL A 331 -14.49 -2.01 26.46
N ILE A 332 -14.31 -0.88 27.14
CA ILE A 332 -13.20 -0.67 28.07
C ILE A 332 -13.31 -1.64 29.27
N ALA A 333 -14.51 -1.81 29.83
CA ALA A 333 -14.74 -2.76 30.92
C ALA A 333 -14.32 -4.19 30.55
N GLN A 334 -14.60 -4.62 29.31
CA GLN A 334 -14.17 -5.92 28.81
C GLN A 334 -12.64 -6.03 28.70
N HIS A 335 -11.95 -4.98 28.24
CA HIS A 335 -10.49 -4.98 28.15
C HIS A 335 -9.83 -4.98 29.53
N LEU A 336 -10.34 -4.19 30.49
CA LEU A 336 -9.89 -4.21 31.88
C LEU A 336 -10.02 -5.62 32.47
N LYS A 337 -11.15 -6.30 32.21
CA LYS A 337 -11.38 -7.67 32.67
C LYS A 337 -10.33 -8.65 32.11
N LEU A 338 -9.97 -8.51 30.84
CA LEU A 338 -8.90 -9.31 30.22
C LEU A 338 -7.51 -9.00 30.82
N ALA A 339 -7.30 -7.77 31.27
CA ALA A 339 -6.10 -7.35 32.01
C ALA A 339 -6.12 -7.75 33.49
N GLY A 340 -7.17 -8.43 33.97
CA GLY A 340 -7.28 -8.92 35.34
C GLY A 340 -7.96 -7.95 36.33
N ILE A 341 -8.54 -6.84 35.86
CA ILE A 341 -9.27 -5.88 36.71
C ILE A 341 -10.76 -5.85 36.34
N MET A 342 -11.63 -6.02 37.33
CA MET A 342 -13.07 -5.81 37.13
C MET A 342 -13.42 -4.34 37.38
N ALA A 343 -14.13 -3.71 36.45
CA ALA A 343 -14.70 -2.39 36.67
C ALA A 343 -15.90 -2.49 37.61
N ASP A 344 -15.91 -1.68 38.67
CA ASP A 344 -17.03 -1.54 39.60
C ASP A 344 -18.23 -0.84 38.96
N GLN A 345 -17.98 0.03 37.98
CA GLN A 345 -19.01 0.80 37.28
C GLN A 345 -18.66 0.99 35.79
N VAL A 346 -19.69 1.09 34.95
CA VAL A 346 -19.56 1.39 33.52
C VAL A 346 -20.38 2.64 33.17
N GLY A 347 -19.75 3.61 32.53
CA GLY A 347 -20.35 4.87 32.07
C GLY A 347 -19.67 6.12 32.64
N GLU A 348 -19.94 7.26 32.02
CA GLU A 348 -19.34 8.57 32.37
C GLU A 348 -20.21 9.39 33.33
N ASN A 349 -21.14 8.78 34.06
CA ASN A 349 -22.01 9.57 34.92
C ASN A 349 -21.26 10.09 36.15
N LEU A 350 -20.67 11.28 35.98
CA LEU A 350 -19.85 12.00 36.95
C LEU A 350 -20.66 12.93 37.87
N SER A 351 -21.98 12.99 37.71
CA SER A 351 -22.85 13.95 38.43
C SER A 351 -22.95 13.71 39.94
N HIS A 352 -22.43 12.58 40.44
CA HIS A 352 -22.48 12.19 41.85
C HIS A 352 -21.17 11.58 42.35
N LEU A 353 -20.03 12.23 42.08
CA LEU A 353 -18.75 11.79 42.66
C LEU A 353 -18.79 11.94 44.19
N LYS A 354 -18.58 10.82 44.89
CA LYS A 354 -18.57 10.76 46.37
C LYS A 354 -17.15 10.78 46.95
N SER A 355 -16.13 10.72 46.10
CA SER A 355 -14.71 10.64 46.47
C SER A 355 -13.86 11.24 45.36
N THR A 356 -12.60 11.55 45.68
CA THR A 356 -11.56 11.90 44.71
C THR A 356 -11.54 10.88 43.57
N THR A 357 -11.56 11.37 42.34
CA THR A 357 -11.63 10.58 41.11
C THR A 357 -10.56 11.06 40.15
N TYR A 358 -9.64 10.17 39.79
CA TYR A 358 -8.63 10.40 38.78
C TYR A 358 -9.15 9.91 37.44
N VAL A 359 -9.15 10.79 36.44
CA VAL A 359 -9.62 10.47 35.08
C VAL A 359 -8.40 10.29 34.19
N ILE A 360 -8.09 9.05 33.83
CA ILE A 360 -6.98 8.76 32.92
C ILE A 360 -7.46 8.70 31.48
N GLY A 361 -6.72 9.35 30.59
CA GLY A 361 -7.08 9.47 29.18
C GLY A 361 -5.98 10.13 28.36
N GLU A 362 -6.30 10.36 27.09
CA GLU A 362 -5.48 11.13 26.15
C GLU A 362 -5.55 12.64 26.47
N ARG A 363 -4.43 13.35 26.33
CA ARG A 363 -4.30 14.78 26.67
C ARG A 363 -5.40 15.67 26.10
N HIS A 364 -5.70 15.56 24.80
CA HIS A 364 -6.71 16.40 24.16
C HIS A 364 -8.12 16.04 24.63
N GLN A 365 -8.43 14.76 24.77
CA GLN A 365 -9.72 14.30 25.30
C GLN A 365 -9.97 14.78 26.74
N LEU A 366 -8.93 14.85 27.56
CA LEU A 366 -9.03 15.33 28.93
C LEU A 366 -9.13 16.86 29.03
N ALA A 367 -8.75 17.61 27.99
CA ALA A 367 -8.86 19.07 27.99
C ALA A 367 -10.32 19.56 28.05
N GLU A 368 -11.27 18.73 27.61
CA GLU A 368 -12.71 19.02 27.67
C GLU A 368 -13.34 18.67 29.03
N VAL A 369 -12.59 18.05 29.94
CA VAL A 369 -13.10 17.60 31.23
C VAL A 369 -13.07 18.75 32.24
N THR A 370 -14.24 19.15 32.73
CA THR A 370 -14.36 20.19 33.75
C THR A 370 -13.75 19.73 35.07
N VAL A 371 -12.60 20.31 35.42
CA VAL A 371 -11.90 20.05 36.68
C VAL A 371 -12.75 20.51 37.87
N SER A 372 -12.80 19.69 38.92
CA SER A 372 -13.42 20.05 40.20
C SER A 372 -12.56 19.55 41.36
N GLU A 373 -12.90 19.92 42.60
CA GLU A 373 -12.17 19.45 43.79
C GLU A 373 -12.06 17.93 43.90
N LEU A 374 -13.04 17.19 43.35
CA LEU A 374 -13.09 15.74 43.40
C LEU A 374 -12.72 15.07 42.08
N LEU A 375 -12.40 15.83 41.03
CA LEU A 375 -12.12 15.28 39.71
C LEU A 375 -10.80 15.82 39.15
N HIS A 376 -9.84 14.92 38.99
CA HIS A 376 -8.48 15.22 38.56
C HIS A 376 -8.17 14.52 37.23
N PRO A 377 -8.13 15.23 36.10
CA PRO A 377 -7.67 14.67 34.84
C PRO A 377 -6.17 14.35 34.93
N LEU A 378 -5.81 13.14 34.53
CA LEU A 378 -4.44 12.64 34.48
C LEU A 378 -4.15 12.17 33.05
N ALA A 379 -3.58 13.05 32.24
CA ALA A 379 -3.18 12.71 30.89
C ALA A 379 -1.99 11.75 30.92
N THR A 380 -2.21 10.52 30.48
CA THR A 380 -1.19 9.45 30.53
C THR A 380 -0.43 9.31 29.21
N TYR A 381 -1.03 9.76 28.12
CA TYR A 381 -0.42 9.82 26.80
C TYR A 381 -1.02 10.95 25.98
N GLU A 382 -0.37 11.28 24.88
CA GLU A 382 -0.93 12.13 23.84
C GLU A 382 -0.72 11.47 22.47
N ARG A 383 -1.58 11.81 21.52
CA ARG A 383 -1.41 11.40 20.13
C ARG A 383 -0.63 12.46 19.39
N VAL A 384 0.51 12.07 18.85
CA VAL A 384 1.34 12.92 18.01
C VAL A 384 1.02 12.59 16.55
N PRO A 385 0.69 13.58 15.71
CA PRO A 385 0.56 13.38 14.27
C PRO A 385 1.82 12.75 13.70
N VAL A 386 1.64 11.81 12.77
CA VAL A 386 2.76 11.21 12.03
C VAL A 386 2.86 11.96 10.71
N GLU A 387 4.01 12.59 10.46
CA GLU A 387 4.29 13.17 9.15
C GLU A 387 4.28 12.07 8.10
N GLN A 388 3.54 12.32 7.02
CA GLN A 388 3.35 11.35 5.96
C GLN A 388 3.25 12.04 4.60
N THR A 389 3.98 11.49 3.64
CA THR A 389 3.97 11.96 2.26
C THR A 389 2.98 11.10 1.47
N ILE A 390 1.71 11.52 1.48
CA ILE A 390 0.66 10.89 0.67
C ILE A 390 0.33 11.83 -0.49
N ASP A 391 0.42 11.30 -1.71
CA ASP A 391 -0.15 11.94 -2.88
C ASP A 391 -1.64 11.58 -2.96
N PHE A 392 -2.49 12.47 -2.46
CA PHE A 392 -3.93 12.25 -2.45
C PHE A 392 -4.54 12.23 -3.85
N ALA A 393 -3.86 12.75 -4.87
CA ALA A 393 -4.35 12.70 -6.25
C ALA A 393 -4.34 11.27 -6.83
N ASP A 394 -3.55 10.37 -6.25
CA ASP A 394 -3.46 8.95 -6.66
C ASP A 394 -4.67 8.13 -6.17
N TYR A 395 -5.48 8.67 -5.26
CA TYR A 395 -6.61 7.98 -4.65
C TYR A 395 -7.94 8.54 -5.17
N GLN A 396 -8.97 7.69 -5.19
CA GLN A 396 -10.32 8.07 -5.60
C GLN A 396 -11.26 8.19 -4.41
N THR A 397 -11.00 7.37 -3.39
CA THR A 397 -11.85 7.23 -2.20
C THR A 397 -10.99 7.06 -0.96
N ILE A 398 -11.39 7.70 0.13
CA ILE A 398 -10.89 7.45 1.47
C ILE A 398 -12.00 6.85 2.35
N VAL A 399 -11.67 5.85 3.15
CA VAL A 399 -12.60 5.23 4.11
C VAL A 399 -12.19 5.57 5.53
N PHE A 400 -13.11 6.16 6.28
CA PHE A 400 -12.94 6.48 7.69
C PHE A 400 -13.78 5.54 8.57
N PRO A 401 -13.14 4.59 9.28
CA PRO A 401 -13.82 3.70 10.20
C PRO A 401 -14.16 4.36 11.55
N SER A 402 -13.61 5.54 11.86
CA SER A 402 -13.83 6.22 13.15
C SER A 402 -13.59 7.73 13.06
N SER A 403 -14.25 8.52 13.91
CA SER A 403 -14.05 9.97 14.01
C SER A 403 -12.61 10.34 14.39
N LEU A 404 -11.93 9.46 15.14
CA LEU A 404 -10.53 9.60 15.48
C LEU A 404 -9.65 9.53 14.23
N SER A 405 -9.86 8.56 13.34
CA SER A 405 -9.08 8.46 12.08
C SER A 405 -9.25 9.67 11.16
N VAL A 406 -10.41 10.34 11.19
CA VAL A 406 -10.61 11.60 10.45
C VAL A 406 -9.72 12.69 11.05
N THR A 407 -9.76 12.82 12.39
CA THR A 407 -9.06 13.88 13.10
C THR A 407 -7.55 13.72 12.98
N GLU A 408 -7.05 12.48 13.15
CA GLU A 408 -5.63 12.12 13.02
C GLU A 408 -5.07 12.41 11.63
N LEU A 409 -5.83 12.11 10.57
CA LEU A 409 -5.38 12.43 9.23
C LEU A 409 -5.35 13.94 9.03
N ILE A 410 -6.47 14.63 9.24
CA ILE A 410 -6.62 16.05 8.90
C ILE A 410 -5.65 16.94 9.69
N SER A 411 -5.37 16.63 10.96
CA SER A 411 -4.42 17.40 11.77
C SER A 411 -2.96 17.22 11.33
N SER A 412 -2.65 16.17 10.55
CA SER A 412 -1.30 15.91 10.01
C SER A 412 -1.04 16.58 8.66
N LEU A 413 -2.06 17.17 8.01
CA LEU A 413 -1.93 17.65 6.63
C LEU A 413 -1.55 19.13 6.57
N ASN A 414 -0.72 19.46 5.58
CA ASN A 414 -0.54 20.84 5.13
C ASN A 414 -1.73 21.30 4.25
N GLN A 415 -1.72 22.57 3.82
CA GLN A 415 -2.84 23.14 3.03
C GLN A 415 -3.06 22.44 1.69
N ASP A 416 -1.99 22.10 0.96
CA ASP A 416 -2.08 21.43 -0.35
C ASP A 416 -2.64 20.02 -0.21
N GLN A 417 -2.16 19.28 0.78
CA GLN A 417 -2.65 17.94 1.12
C GLN A 417 -4.12 17.97 1.56
N LEU A 418 -4.52 18.97 2.35
CA LEU A 418 -5.91 19.15 2.76
C LEU A 418 -6.83 19.38 1.56
N MET A 419 -6.38 20.15 0.57
CA MET A 419 -7.11 20.34 -0.69
C MET A 419 -7.23 19.03 -1.47
N GLY A 420 -6.17 18.24 -1.52
CA GLY A 420 -6.17 16.89 -2.10
C GLY A 420 -7.22 15.99 -1.46
N VAL A 421 -7.23 15.89 -0.13
CA VAL A 421 -8.22 15.07 0.61
C VAL A 421 -9.65 15.55 0.40
N LYS A 422 -9.88 16.87 0.34
CA LYS A 422 -11.21 17.42 0.06
C LYS A 422 -11.75 17.06 -1.32
N GLY A 423 -10.87 16.76 -2.28
CA GLY A 423 -11.22 16.24 -3.60
C GLY A 423 -11.65 14.76 -3.59
N LEU A 424 -11.30 14.02 -2.53
CA LEU A 424 -11.63 12.61 -2.40
C LEU A 424 -13.07 12.38 -1.97
N ARG A 425 -13.61 11.25 -2.39
CA ARG A 425 -14.82 10.70 -1.82
C ARG A 425 -14.54 10.13 -0.44
N CYS A 426 -15.32 10.53 0.55
CA CYS A 426 -15.12 10.14 1.94
C CYS A 426 -16.22 9.18 2.38
N LEU A 427 -15.92 7.88 2.50
CA LEU A 427 -16.84 6.92 3.09
C LEU A 427 -16.69 6.93 4.62
N ALA A 428 -17.73 7.41 5.30
CA ALA A 428 -17.78 7.48 6.75
C ALA A 428 -18.60 6.31 7.32
N MET A 429 -18.00 5.53 8.23
CA MET A 429 -18.67 4.40 8.89
C MET A 429 -19.50 4.89 10.09
N GLY A 430 -20.79 5.12 9.87
CA GLY A 430 -21.73 5.62 10.88
C GLY A 430 -21.88 7.15 10.92
N THR A 431 -22.95 7.59 11.60
CA THR A 431 -23.37 9.01 11.63
C THR A 431 -22.33 9.94 12.27
N GLN A 432 -21.78 9.57 13.43
CA GLN A 432 -20.79 10.39 14.13
C GLN A 432 -19.51 10.63 13.32
N VAL A 433 -19.10 9.65 12.51
CA VAL A 433 -17.93 9.79 11.63
C VAL A 433 -18.24 10.75 10.48
N ALA A 434 -19.45 10.66 9.91
CA ALA A 434 -19.88 11.54 8.83
C ALA A 434 -19.97 13.00 9.29
N GLU A 435 -20.55 13.25 10.46
CA GLU A 435 -20.61 14.58 11.08
C GLU A 435 -19.20 15.13 11.35
N ARG A 436 -18.28 14.29 11.82
CA ARG A 436 -16.88 14.70 12.02
C ARG A 436 -16.18 15.06 10.72
N CYS A 437 -16.38 14.29 9.65
CA CYS A 437 -15.86 14.61 8.33
C CYS A 437 -16.37 15.98 7.84
N GLN A 438 -17.66 16.25 7.99
CA GLN A 438 -18.27 17.52 7.59
C GLN A 438 -17.75 18.69 8.43
N ALA A 439 -17.63 18.52 9.74
CA ALA A 439 -17.11 19.54 10.65
C ALA A 439 -15.66 19.94 10.32
N LEU A 440 -14.86 19.00 9.78
CA LEU A 440 -13.49 19.24 9.33
C LEU A 440 -13.40 19.65 7.84
N GLY A 441 -14.54 19.94 7.21
CA GLY A 441 -14.61 20.52 5.87
C GLY A 441 -14.46 19.54 4.71
N LEU A 442 -14.69 18.24 4.93
CA LEU A 442 -14.75 17.24 3.86
C LEU A 442 -16.11 17.31 3.14
N GLY A 443 -16.11 17.55 1.83
CA GLY A 443 -17.32 17.84 1.07
C GLY A 443 -18.08 16.61 0.55
N ASN A 444 -17.37 15.57 0.11
CA ASN A 444 -17.97 14.40 -0.54
C ASN A 444 -18.16 13.22 0.44
N VAL A 445 -18.90 13.45 1.52
CA VAL A 445 -19.10 12.46 2.59
C VAL A 445 -20.28 11.53 2.29
N ILE A 446 -20.00 10.24 2.17
CA ILE A 446 -20.98 9.17 2.01
C ILE A 446 -21.05 8.39 3.31
N ARG A 447 -22.19 8.44 3.97
CA ARG A 447 -22.45 7.65 5.18
C ARG A 447 -22.71 6.19 4.81
N THR A 448 -22.09 5.28 5.55
CA THR A 448 -22.31 3.83 5.49
C THR A 448 -22.74 3.33 6.86
N GLU A 449 -23.37 2.16 6.93
CA GLU A 449 -23.55 1.47 8.21
C GLU A 449 -22.17 1.11 8.79
N PRO A 450 -22.00 1.03 10.13
CA PRO A 450 -20.71 0.79 10.76
C PRO A 450 -20.25 -0.68 10.63
N SER A 451 -20.19 -1.19 9.41
CA SER A 451 -19.73 -2.52 9.05
C SER A 451 -18.90 -2.50 7.76
N TYR A 452 -17.89 -3.37 7.68
CA TYR A 452 -17.07 -3.48 6.47
C TYR A 452 -17.88 -3.96 5.25
N GLN A 453 -18.90 -4.79 5.47
CA GLN A 453 -19.81 -5.23 4.40
C GLN A 453 -20.56 -4.05 3.78
N SER A 454 -21.05 -3.10 4.60
CA SER A 454 -21.73 -1.91 4.10
C SER A 454 -20.79 -1.05 3.25
N VAL A 455 -19.54 -0.85 3.69
CA VAL A 455 -18.51 -0.14 2.91
C VAL A 455 -18.32 -0.79 1.54
N LEU A 456 -18.12 -2.11 1.50
CA LEU A 456 -17.95 -2.86 0.24
C LEU A 456 -19.17 -2.71 -0.68
N GLN A 457 -20.38 -2.85 -0.12
CA GLN A 457 -21.61 -2.74 -0.91
C GLN A 457 -21.77 -1.33 -1.51
N THR A 458 -21.56 -0.29 -0.71
CA THR A 458 -21.63 1.11 -1.18
C THR A 458 -20.61 1.38 -2.29
N LEU A 459 -19.38 0.87 -2.18
CA LEU A 459 -18.37 1.01 -3.23
C LEU A 459 -18.77 0.29 -4.52
N LYS A 460 -19.27 -0.95 -4.42
CA LYS A 460 -19.74 -1.74 -5.57
C LYS A 460 -20.90 -1.07 -6.28
N GLU A 461 -21.88 -0.57 -5.52
CA GLU A 461 -23.03 0.16 -6.06
C GLU A 461 -22.61 1.46 -6.73
N ALA A 462 -21.75 2.25 -6.08
CA ALA A 462 -21.26 3.50 -6.64
C ALA A 462 -20.51 3.31 -7.96
N LYS A 463 -19.74 2.23 -8.10
CA LYS A 463 -19.09 1.88 -9.37
C LYS A 463 -20.10 1.41 -10.43
N ARG A 464 -21.08 0.58 -10.05
CA ARG A 464 -22.11 0.08 -10.98
C ARG A 464 -22.94 1.20 -11.61
N VAL A 465 -23.26 2.25 -10.85
CA VAL A 465 -24.06 3.39 -11.33
C VAL A 465 -23.23 4.39 -12.15
N GLY A 466 -21.95 4.08 -12.46
CA GLY A 466 -21.06 4.99 -13.18
C GLY A 466 -20.68 6.24 -12.37
N LYS A 467 -21.06 6.31 -11.10
CA LYS A 467 -20.59 7.35 -10.17
C LYS A 467 -19.13 7.14 -9.81
N ILE A 468 -18.54 5.98 -10.11
CA ILE A 468 -17.10 5.75 -10.12
C ILE A 468 -16.72 5.17 -11.47
N SER A 469 -15.99 5.93 -12.28
CA SER A 469 -15.42 5.45 -13.53
C SER A 469 -13.99 4.96 -13.31
N ASN A 470 -13.51 4.08 -14.17
CA ASN A 470 -12.08 3.76 -14.30
C ASN A 470 -11.30 4.89 -15.01
N SER A 471 -11.97 5.98 -15.39
CA SER A 471 -11.43 7.05 -16.21
C SER A 471 -11.39 8.36 -15.42
N HIS A 472 -10.21 8.72 -14.95
CA HIS A 472 -9.83 10.11 -15.13
C HIS A 472 -9.48 10.30 -16.61
N ARG A 473 -10.13 11.31 -17.17
CA ARG A 473 -10.13 11.80 -18.56
C ARG A 473 -8.99 11.35 -19.46
#